data_AF-A0A377VZ84-F1
#
_entry.id   AF-A0A377VZ84-F1
#
_cell.length_a   1.000
_cell.length_b   1.000
_cell.length_c   1.000
_cell.angle_alpha   90.00
_cell.angle_beta   90.00
_cell.angle_gamma   90.00
#
_symmetry.space_group_name_H-M   'P 1'
#
loop_
_entity.id
_entity.type
_entity.pdbx_description
1 polymer ?
#
loop_
_entity_poly.entity_id
_entity_poly.type
_entity_poly.pdbx_seq_one_letter_code
_entity_poly.pdbx_strand_id
1 'polypeptide(L)'
;MCWALPTVSAPVTQAPAPTALLHHGLLRQAALTPQETALISPIRELTYRQLSTAADHVARALLALGVQHGDRVAVVMEKGWQQIAAVHGILRLGAVYLPVDPVLPPQRRQLLLTVGEVRVQVTQPGLTQLEPSLPVLIIDDGMLDTPAAPLPEVAGDVTDLAYIIFTSGSTGTPKGVMIDHRAAMNTLEDINERFGLNAQDRVFGLSSLSFDLSVYDAFAPFMVGAALVLPEAGREKDPRHWQTVMAHGHVSVWNAVPALMQMLCEYHSGDRMSYPTLRLALLSGDWIPLTLPEQMRERLNETMDIISLGGATECAIWSVYYPIGEVESTWTSIPYGRGLRNQPVYVLNAQLEECPVGVEGEICIGGMGLAQGYLNDAEKTAASFVWREASGERIYRTGDRGRYFADGQVAFLGRNDTQVKVNGLPYRTGGNRALHCATSRCGAVSGGGSG
;
A
#
# COMPACT_ATOMS: atom_id res chain seq x y z
N MET A 1 -1.66 -48.28 -0.95
CA MET A 1 -0.51 -47.50 -1.46
C MET A 1 -0.87 -46.03 -1.32
N CYS A 2 -0.39 -45.38 -0.26
CA CYS A 2 -0.48 -43.93 -0.14
C CYS A 2 0.58 -43.33 -1.08
N TRP A 3 0.13 -42.76 -2.19
CA TRP A 3 0.99 -41.92 -3.01
C TRP A 3 1.23 -40.64 -2.20
N ALA A 4 2.44 -40.49 -1.65
CA ALA A 4 2.85 -39.22 -1.05
C ALA A 4 2.87 -38.18 -2.18
N LEU A 5 1.89 -37.28 -2.18
CA LEU A 5 1.90 -36.13 -3.07
C LEU A 5 3.15 -35.30 -2.76
N PRO A 6 3.90 -34.82 -3.77
CA PRO A 6 5.10 -34.05 -3.53
C PRO A 6 4.77 -32.78 -2.73
N THR A 7 5.50 -32.55 -1.65
CA THR A 7 5.56 -31.25 -0.96
C THR A 7 6.46 -30.35 -1.78
N VAL A 8 5.87 -29.36 -2.45
CA VAL A 8 6.62 -28.32 -3.16
C VAL A 8 6.42 -27.03 -2.38
N SER A 9 7.30 -26.80 -1.40
CA SER A 9 7.50 -25.43 -0.92
C SER A 9 7.97 -24.61 -2.12
N ALA A 10 7.25 -23.55 -2.49
CA ALA A 10 7.71 -22.66 -3.55
C ALA A 10 9.12 -22.15 -3.19
N PRO A 11 10.12 -22.25 -4.07
CA PRO A 11 11.45 -21.75 -3.77
C PRO A 11 11.38 -20.26 -3.47
N VAL A 12 11.88 -19.87 -2.31
CA VAL A 12 11.91 -18.48 -1.88
C VAL A 12 13.10 -17.81 -2.53
N THR A 13 12.88 -16.71 -3.24
CA THR A 13 13.97 -15.88 -3.73
C THR A 13 14.62 -15.20 -2.53
N GLN A 14 15.83 -15.60 -2.16
CA GLN A 14 16.61 -14.93 -1.11
C GLN A 14 17.46 -13.81 -1.71
N ALA A 15 17.55 -12.69 -1.01
CA ALA A 15 18.38 -11.55 -1.34
C ALA A 15 18.98 -10.94 -0.06
N PRO A 16 20.10 -10.20 -0.13
CA PRO A 16 20.63 -9.45 1.01
C PRO A 16 19.56 -8.56 1.64
N ALA A 17 19.62 -8.39 2.96
CA ALA A 17 18.71 -7.48 3.66
C ALA A 17 18.95 -6.03 3.21
N PRO A 18 17.89 -5.19 3.10
CA PRO A 18 18.05 -3.77 2.87
C PRO A 18 18.87 -3.11 3.97
N THR A 19 19.71 -2.15 3.59
CA THR A 19 20.54 -1.37 4.52
C THR A 19 20.14 0.11 4.59
N ALA A 20 19.17 0.54 3.78
CA ALA A 20 18.70 1.92 3.73
C ALA A 20 17.38 2.10 4.49
N LEU A 21 17.13 3.31 4.97
CA LEU A 21 15.85 3.73 5.53
C LEU A 21 14.98 4.35 4.44
N LEU A 22 13.67 4.33 4.63
CA LEU A 22 12.69 4.75 3.60
C LEU A 22 12.92 6.17 3.08
N HIS A 23 13.32 7.10 3.94
CA HIS A 23 13.56 8.49 3.56
C HIS A 23 14.88 8.71 2.81
N HIS A 24 15.82 7.74 2.85
CA HIS A 24 17.13 7.88 2.21
C HIS A 24 17.05 8.02 0.69
N GLY A 25 16.02 7.46 0.03
CA GLY A 25 15.83 7.59 -1.41
C GLY A 25 15.70 9.06 -1.84
N LEU A 26 14.81 9.81 -1.18
CA LEU A 26 14.62 11.23 -1.42
C LEU A 26 15.91 12.02 -1.18
N LEU A 27 16.60 11.76 -0.07
CA LEU A 27 17.84 12.47 0.28
C LEU A 27 18.96 12.22 -0.74
N ARG A 28 19.14 10.97 -1.15
CA ARG A 28 20.11 10.58 -2.16
C ARG A 28 19.83 11.30 -3.47
N GLN A 29 18.57 11.30 -3.92
CA GLN A 29 18.23 11.91 -5.19
C GLN A 29 18.26 13.44 -5.14
N ALA A 30 17.95 14.07 -4.01
CA ALA A 30 18.15 15.50 -3.81
C ALA A 30 19.62 15.92 -3.90
N ALA A 31 20.55 15.02 -3.55
CA ALA A 31 21.98 15.24 -3.75
C ALA A 31 22.44 14.96 -5.20
N LEU A 32 21.94 13.88 -5.83
CA LEU A 32 22.38 13.44 -7.16
C LEU A 32 21.74 14.24 -8.30
N THR A 33 20.44 14.49 -8.24
CA THR A 33 19.68 15.17 -9.30
C THR A 33 18.72 16.22 -8.72
N PRO A 34 19.23 17.23 -8.00
CA PRO A 34 18.40 18.17 -7.26
C PRO A 34 17.34 18.90 -8.09
N GLN A 35 17.60 19.12 -9.38
CA GLN A 35 16.73 19.88 -10.27
C GLN A 35 15.72 19.03 -11.05
N GLU A 36 15.80 17.70 -10.94
CA GLU A 36 14.82 16.82 -11.56
C GLU A 36 13.50 16.88 -10.81
N THR A 37 12.40 16.69 -11.54
CA THR A 37 11.05 16.70 -10.98
C THR A 37 10.84 15.48 -10.08
N ALA A 38 10.49 15.72 -8.82
CA ALA A 38 10.14 14.70 -7.86
C ALA A 38 8.63 14.50 -7.73
N LEU A 39 7.85 15.59 -7.85
CA LEU A 39 6.41 15.57 -7.65
C LEU A 39 5.69 16.47 -8.64
N ILE A 40 4.59 15.99 -9.21
CA ILE A 40 3.73 16.70 -10.15
C ILE A 40 2.30 16.70 -9.57
N SER A 41 1.64 17.84 -9.61
CA SER A 41 0.24 18.02 -9.25
C SER A 41 -0.39 19.09 -10.15
N PRO A 42 -1.74 19.20 -10.22
CA PRO A 42 -2.39 20.20 -11.08
C PRO A 42 -2.01 21.65 -10.77
N ILE A 43 -1.56 21.93 -9.55
CA ILE A 43 -1.22 23.28 -9.09
C ILE A 43 0.28 23.58 -9.08
N ARG A 44 1.15 22.56 -9.17
CA ARG A 44 2.62 22.73 -9.17
C ARG A 44 3.39 21.47 -9.51
N GLU A 45 4.64 21.70 -9.92
CA GLU A 45 5.71 20.72 -9.95
C GLU A 45 6.78 21.08 -8.92
N LEU A 46 7.30 20.07 -8.22
CA LEU A 46 8.38 20.23 -7.25
C LEU A 46 9.60 19.42 -7.69
N THR A 47 10.76 20.05 -7.59
CA THR A 47 12.05 19.37 -7.76
C THR A 47 12.39 18.52 -6.55
N TYR A 48 13.32 17.57 -6.72
CA TYR A 48 13.91 16.82 -5.62
C TYR A 48 14.50 17.71 -4.53
N ARG A 49 15.14 18.82 -4.91
CA ARG A 49 15.65 19.83 -3.97
C ARG A 49 14.53 20.44 -3.13
N GLN A 50 13.46 20.91 -3.75
CA GLN A 50 12.37 21.59 -3.04
C GLN A 50 11.64 20.64 -2.10
N LEU A 51 11.35 19.41 -2.56
CA LEU A 51 10.68 18.42 -1.73
C LEU A 51 11.54 18.01 -0.52
N SER A 52 12.84 17.76 -0.74
CA SER A 52 13.77 17.47 0.36
C SER A 52 13.94 18.67 1.30
N THR A 53 13.94 19.91 0.79
CA THR A 53 14.05 21.12 1.61
C THR A 53 12.84 21.26 2.53
N ALA A 54 11.63 21.00 2.02
CA ALA A 54 10.44 21.00 2.85
C ALA A 54 10.45 19.89 3.91
N ALA A 55 10.90 18.67 3.56
CA ALA A 55 11.09 17.60 4.53
C ALA A 55 12.06 18.01 5.66
N ASP A 56 13.08 18.80 5.36
CA ASP A 56 14.06 19.27 6.34
C ASP A 56 13.51 20.34 7.28
N HIS A 57 12.66 21.22 6.76
CA HIS A 57 11.89 22.15 7.58
C HIS A 57 10.92 21.42 8.50
N VAL A 58 10.22 20.40 8.01
CA VAL A 58 9.35 19.55 8.82
C VAL A 58 10.14 18.93 9.96
N ALA A 59 11.25 18.25 9.66
CA ALA A 59 12.09 17.63 10.68
C ALA A 59 12.59 18.66 11.71
N ARG A 60 13.02 19.85 11.27
CA ARG A 60 13.46 20.90 12.18
C ARG A 60 12.36 21.42 13.09
N ALA A 61 11.17 21.64 12.53
CA ALA A 61 10.02 22.13 13.29
C ALA A 61 9.53 21.08 14.29
N LEU A 62 9.50 19.80 13.91
CA LEU A 62 9.19 18.70 14.82
C LEU A 62 10.22 18.58 15.95
N LEU A 63 11.50 18.74 15.66
CA LEU A 63 12.55 18.76 16.68
C LEU A 63 12.36 19.94 17.66
N ALA A 64 11.97 21.12 17.16
CA ALA A 64 11.66 22.27 18.01
C ALA A 64 10.40 22.06 18.88
N LEU A 65 9.46 21.22 18.43
CA LEU A 65 8.32 20.74 19.20
C LEU A 65 8.69 19.59 20.17
N GLY A 66 9.97 19.21 20.22
CA GLY A 66 10.50 18.21 21.13
C GLY A 66 10.23 16.77 20.70
N VAL A 67 9.96 16.51 19.41
CA VAL A 67 9.89 15.16 18.86
C VAL A 67 11.27 14.52 18.89
N GLN A 68 11.34 13.29 19.39
CA GLN A 68 12.56 12.51 19.48
C GLN A 68 12.48 11.23 18.62
N HIS A 69 13.61 10.53 18.50
CA HIS A 69 13.66 9.22 17.88
C HIS A 69 12.59 8.29 18.48
N GLY A 70 11.86 7.59 17.61
CA GLY A 70 10.81 6.65 17.98
C GLY A 70 9.47 7.30 18.33
N ASP A 71 9.38 8.62 18.48
CA ASP A 71 8.11 9.30 18.74
C ASP A 71 7.12 9.16 17.57
N ARG A 72 5.83 9.12 17.89
CA ARG A 72 4.76 8.96 16.91
C ARG A 72 4.20 10.32 16.52
N VAL A 73 4.24 10.62 15.22
CA VAL A 73 3.74 11.88 14.67
C VAL A 73 2.60 11.58 13.71
N ALA A 74 1.42 12.15 13.99
CA ALA A 74 0.26 11.94 13.15
C ALA A 74 0.30 12.83 11.91
N VAL A 75 0.03 12.26 10.74
CA VAL A 75 -0.15 13.01 9.48
C VAL A 75 -1.64 13.15 9.22
N VAL A 76 -2.18 14.34 9.48
CA VAL A 76 -3.60 14.67 9.30
C VAL A 76 -3.73 15.64 8.13
N MET A 77 -3.86 15.10 6.92
CA MET A 77 -3.76 15.88 5.68
C MET A 77 -4.61 15.25 4.58
N GLU A 78 -5.11 16.09 3.68
CA GLU A 78 -5.68 15.64 2.41
C GLU A 78 -4.56 15.30 1.42
N LYS A 79 -4.91 14.76 0.25
CA LYS A 79 -3.94 14.42 -0.78
C LYS A 79 -3.15 15.67 -1.24
N GLY A 80 -1.82 15.61 -1.16
CA GLY A 80 -0.97 16.72 -1.56
C GLY A 80 0.51 16.47 -1.31
N TRP A 81 1.35 17.40 -1.78
CA TRP A 81 2.80 17.32 -1.61
C TRP A 81 3.22 17.39 -0.13
N GLN A 82 2.42 18.05 0.70
CA GLN A 82 2.64 18.18 2.14
C GLN A 82 2.67 16.81 2.82
N GLN A 83 1.86 15.83 2.37
CA GLN A 83 1.91 14.47 2.90
C GLN A 83 3.28 13.82 2.68
N ILE A 84 3.87 14.05 1.52
CA ILE A 84 5.18 13.51 1.17
C ILE A 84 6.29 14.20 1.97
N ALA A 85 6.26 15.54 2.04
CA ALA A 85 7.21 16.28 2.87
C ALA A 85 7.10 15.86 4.36
N ALA A 86 5.88 15.65 4.85
CA ALA A 86 5.59 15.19 6.21
C ALA A 86 6.25 13.85 6.52
N VAL A 87 5.94 12.80 5.75
CA VAL A 87 6.44 11.45 6.05
C VAL A 87 7.96 11.38 5.95
N HIS A 88 8.57 12.04 4.97
CA HIS A 88 10.04 12.09 4.84
C HIS A 88 10.68 12.89 5.98
N GLY A 89 10.09 14.02 6.39
CA GLY A 89 10.60 14.83 7.50
C GLY A 89 10.47 14.15 8.86
N ILE A 90 9.37 13.43 9.11
CA ILE A 90 9.18 12.63 10.34
C ILE A 90 10.25 11.54 10.42
N LEU A 91 10.42 10.76 9.34
CA LEU A 91 11.39 9.67 9.29
C LEU A 91 12.84 10.17 9.38
N ARG A 92 13.13 11.40 8.94
CA ARG A 92 14.46 12.02 9.08
C ARG A 92 14.86 12.29 10.53
N LEU A 93 13.89 12.31 11.46
CA LEU A 93 14.16 12.35 12.91
C LEU A 93 14.22 10.96 13.56
N GLY A 94 14.12 9.87 12.79
CA GLY A 94 13.91 8.53 13.33
C GLY A 94 12.55 8.38 14.04
N ALA A 95 11.61 9.28 13.79
CA ALA A 95 10.25 9.23 14.33
C ALA A 95 9.35 8.37 13.43
N VAL A 96 8.20 7.96 13.96
CA VAL A 96 7.26 7.05 13.32
C VAL A 96 6.07 7.85 12.78
N TYR A 97 5.77 7.75 11.49
CA TYR A 97 4.60 8.45 10.95
C TYR A 97 3.32 7.61 11.11
N LEU A 98 2.22 8.28 11.44
CA LEU A 98 0.92 7.68 11.66
C LEU A 98 -0.16 8.44 10.87
N PRO A 99 -0.61 7.94 9.73
CA PRO A 99 -1.61 8.63 8.92
C PRO A 99 -2.98 8.57 9.58
N VAL A 100 -3.67 9.71 9.63
CA VAL A 100 -5.06 9.81 10.07
C VAL A 100 -5.85 10.61 9.05
N ASP A 101 -6.82 9.95 8.43
CA ASP A 101 -7.67 10.58 7.42
C ASP A 101 -8.56 11.67 8.07
N PRO A 102 -8.46 12.94 7.61
CA PRO A 102 -9.24 14.04 8.17
C PRO A 102 -10.76 13.88 7.97
N VAL A 103 -11.21 13.07 7.01
CA VAL A 103 -12.64 12.84 6.74
C VAL A 103 -13.29 11.91 7.77
N LEU A 104 -12.49 11.21 8.58
CA LEU A 104 -13.00 10.36 9.65
C LEU A 104 -13.77 11.20 10.68
N PRO A 105 -14.83 10.68 11.31
CA PRO A 105 -15.52 11.38 12.39
C PRO A 105 -14.55 11.79 13.52
N PRO A 106 -14.76 12.95 14.19
CA PRO A 106 -13.84 13.45 15.22
C PRO A 106 -13.51 12.43 16.31
N GLN A 107 -14.53 11.73 16.83
CA GLN A 107 -14.35 10.68 17.85
C GLN A 107 -13.45 9.55 17.37
N ARG A 108 -13.52 9.21 16.07
CA ARG A 108 -12.66 8.18 15.49
C ARG A 108 -11.23 8.69 15.37
N ARG A 109 -11.01 9.93 14.95
CA ARG A 109 -9.66 10.53 14.90
C ARG A 109 -9.04 10.60 16.29
N GLN A 110 -9.75 11.13 17.27
CA GLN A 110 -9.31 11.18 18.67
C GLN A 110 -8.91 9.80 19.20
N LEU A 111 -9.72 8.76 18.91
CA LEU A 111 -9.40 7.39 19.29
C LEU A 111 -8.09 6.91 18.65
N LEU A 112 -7.88 7.14 17.34
CA LEU A 112 -6.65 6.74 16.65
C LEU A 112 -5.42 7.48 17.21
N LEU A 113 -5.53 8.78 17.48
CA LEU A 113 -4.43 9.56 18.06
C LEU A 113 -4.11 9.12 19.49
N THR A 114 -5.14 8.77 20.28
CA THR A 114 -4.97 8.29 21.65
C THR A 114 -4.31 6.90 21.67
N VAL A 115 -4.85 5.95 20.91
CA VAL A 115 -4.30 4.58 20.81
C VAL A 115 -2.91 4.59 20.18
N GLY A 116 -2.68 5.51 19.23
CA GLY A 116 -1.40 5.71 18.56
C GLY A 116 -0.33 6.39 19.40
N GLU A 117 -0.67 6.84 20.62
CA GLU A 117 0.23 7.57 21.53
C GLU A 117 0.93 8.74 20.82
N VAL A 118 0.14 9.49 20.03
CA VAL A 118 0.65 10.54 19.16
C VAL A 118 1.16 11.71 20.00
N ARG A 119 2.38 12.17 19.69
CA ARG A 119 3.02 13.30 20.35
C ARG A 119 2.67 14.64 19.71
N VAL A 120 2.68 14.68 18.38
CA VAL A 120 2.46 15.87 17.55
C VAL A 120 1.60 15.47 16.36
N GLN A 121 0.73 16.36 15.90
CA GLN A 121 0.03 16.21 14.63
C GLN A 121 0.55 17.23 13.61
N VAL A 122 0.84 16.77 12.40
CA VAL A 122 1.19 17.62 11.26
C VAL A 122 -0.01 17.76 10.34
N THR A 123 -0.20 18.97 9.82
CA THR A 123 -1.33 19.34 8.95
C THR A 123 -0.91 20.29 7.84
N GLN A 124 -1.86 20.68 6.99
CA GLN A 124 -1.71 21.66 5.90
C GLN A 124 -2.61 22.89 6.13
N PRO A 125 -2.33 24.03 5.47
CA PRO A 125 -3.17 25.22 5.54
C PRO A 125 -4.64 24.93 5.24
N GLY A 126 -5.55 25.56 5.99
CA GLY A 126 -7.00 25.47 5.78
C GLY A 126 -7.68 24.24 6.40
N LEU A 127 -6.94 23.22 6.83
CA LEU A 127 -7.51 22.04 7.47
C LEU A 127 -7.77 22.32 8.97
N THR A 128 -9.01 22.08 9.41
CA THR A 128 -9.47 22.41 10.77
C THR A 128 -9.79 21.17 11.61
N GLN A 129 -9.80 19.98 10.99
CA GLN A 129 -10.17 18.69 11.57
C GLN A 129 -9.06 18.09 12.46
N LEU A 130 -8.60 18.85 13.44
CA LEU A 130 -7.43 18.54 14.28
C LEU A 130 -7.83 18.32 15.74
N GLU A 131 -7.01 17.59 16.50
CA GLU A 131 -7.24 17.39 17.94
C GLU A 131 -6.61 18.55 18.75
N PRO A 132 -7.40 19.40 19.44
CA PRO A 132 -6.87 20.62 20.07
C PRO A 132 -5.86 20.37 21.21
N SER A 133 -5.83 19.15 21.77
CA SER A 133 -4.95 18.77 22.88
C SER A 133 -3.51 18.45 22.44
N LEU A 134 -3.25 18.32 21.14
CA LEU A 134 -1.93 17.99 20.61
C LEU A 134 -1.27 19.22 19.97
N PRO A 135 0.06 19.40 20.13
CA PRO A 135 0.81 20.36 19.33
C PRO A 135 0.60 20.14 17.83
N VAL A 136 0.50 21.24 17.09
CA VAL A 136 0.23 21.24 15.65
C VAL A 136 1.39 21.88 14.90
N LEU A 137 1.86 21.20 13.85
CA LEU A 137 2.74 21.79 12.85
C LEU A 137 1.99 21.90 11.52
N ILE A 138 1.94 23.09 10.94
CA ILE A 138 1.34 23.36 9.63
C ILE A 138 2.47 23.37 8.59
N ILE A 139 2.34 22.57 7.53
CA ILE A 139 3.27 22.53 6.40
C ILE A 139 2.72 23.41 5.29
N ASP A 140 3.39 24.54 5.02
CA ASP A 140 3.01 25.49 3.99
C ASP A 140 4.11 25.72 2.95
N ASP A 141 3.80 26.54 1.95
CA ASP A 141 4.68 26.82 0.81
C ASP A 141 5.99 27.52 1.21
N GLY A 142 6.06 28.19 2.36
CA GLY A 142 7.27 28.84 2.85
C GLY A 142 8.42 27.86 3.14
N MET A 143 8.12 26.57 3.23
CA MET A 143 9.10 25.51 3.48
C MET A 143 9.80 24.99 2.21
N LEU A 144 9.40 25.41 1.00
CA LEU A 144 9.92 24.82 -0.25
C LEU A 144 11.29 25.36 -0.69
N ASP A 145 11.51 26.67 -0.56
CA ASP A 145 12.62 27.33 -1.25
C ASP A 145 13.73 27.84 -0.31
N THR A 146 13.45 27.94 1.00
CA THR A 146 14.44 28.40 1.96
C THR A 146 15.24 27.21 2.49
N PRO A 147 16.58 27.19 2.43
CA PRO A 147 17.34 26.11 3.05
C PRO A 147 17.04 26.04 4.54
N ALA A 148 16.61 24.87 5.03
CA ALA A 148 16.57 24.60 6.44
C ALA A 148 18.00 24.61 7.00
N ALA A 149 18.18 25.01 8.26
CA ALA A 149 19.47 24.83 8.91
C ALA A 149 19.84 23.32 8.96
N PRO A 150 21.13 22.97 9.17
CA PRO A 150 21.55 21.57 9.26
C PRO A 150 20.87 20.84 10.43
N LEU A 151 20.28 19.68 10.15
CA LEU A 151 19.72 18.80 11.17
C LEU A 151 20.85 18.03 11.89
N PRO A 152 20.68 17.69 13.17
CA PRO A 152 21.58 16.74 13.82
C PRO A 152 21.54 15.41 13.07
N GLU A 153 22.68 14.72 13.01
CA GLU A 153 22.72 13.35 12.49
C GLU A 153 21.98 12.44 13.47
N VAL A 154 20.87 11.86 13.02
CA VAL A 154 20.12 10.88 13.79
C VAL A 154 20.53 9.50 13.28
N ALA A 155 21.24 8.74 14.11
CA ALA A 155 21.48 7.33 13.83
C ALA A 155 20.14 6.59 13.86
N GLY A 156 19.76 5.99 12.73
CA GLY A 156 18.62 5.09 12.62
C GLY A 156 19.06 3.70 12.17
N ASP A 157 18.38 2.68 12.66
CA ASP A 157 18.55 1.28 12.26
C ASP A 157 17.40 0.85 11.35
N VAL A 158 17.67 -0.11 10.45
CA VAL A 158 16.62 -0.63 9.56
C VAL A 158 15.52 -1.36 10.32
N THR A 159 15.75 -1.76 11.57
CA THR A 159 14.75 -2.36 12.46
C THR A 159 13.95 -1.33 13.26
N ASP A 160 14.24 -0.03 13.14
CA ASP A 160 13.42 1.01 13.73
C ASP A 160 12.04 1.08 13.05
N LEU A 161 11.02 1.41 13.82
CA LEU A 161 9.67 1.59 13.31
C LEU A 161 9.64 2.76 12.32
N ALA A 162 9.08 2.50 11.14
CA ALA A 162 8.86 3.52 10.14
C ALA A 162 7.45 4.11 10.23
N TYR A 163 6.44 3.24 10.35
CA TYR A 163 5.06 3.67 10.35
C TYR A 163 4.12 2.76 11.14
N ILE A 164 2.99 3.34 11.51
CA ILE A 164 1.86 2.64 12.09
C ILE A 164 0.63 2.93 11.26
N ILE A 165 0.04 1.91 10.65
CA ILE A 165 -1.21 2.03 9.90
C ILE A 165 -2.31 1.29 10.67
N PHE A 166 -3.39 2.02 10.98
CA PHE A 166 -4.55 1.44 11.63
C PHE A 166 -5.47 0.76 10.62
N THR A 167 -5.83 -0.49 10.94
CA THR A 167 -6.79 -1.27 10.15
C THR A 167 -8.03 -1.60 10.99
N SER A 168 -9.10 -2.06 10.34
CA SER A 168 -10.34 -2.44 11.03
C SER A 168 -10.08 -3.66 11.94
N GLY A 169 -10.28 -3.47 13.25
CA GLY A 169 -10.17 -4.54 14.25
C GLY A 169 -11.47 -5.33 14.39
N SER A 170 -11.36 -6.62 14.69
CA SER A 170 -12.47 -7.53 14.94
C SER A 170 -13.33 -7.17 16.17
N THR A 171 -12.78 -6.40 17.10
CA THR A 171 -13.38 -6.02 18.39
C THR A 171 -13.96 -4.59 18.39
N GLY A 172 -13.94 -3.89 17.25
CA GLY A 172 -14.34 -2.47 17.15
C GLY A 172 -13.20 -1.49 17.47
N THR A 173 -12.20 -1.91 18.25
CA THR A 173 -10.97 -1.14 18.51
C THR A 173 -10.05 -1.19 17.29
N PRO A 174 -9.52 -0.06 16.80
CA PRO A 174 -8.57 -0.04 15.70
C PRO A 174 -7.29 -0.78 16.05
N LYS A 175 -6.75 -1.60 15.11
CA LYS A 175 -5.49 -2.32 15.31
C LYS A 175 -4.36 -1.59 14.56
N GLY A 176 -3.37 -1.07 15.29
CA GLY A 176 -2.23 -0.35 14.70
C GLY A 176 -1.15 -1.33 14.31
N VAL A 177 -0.90 -1.52 13.01
CA VAL A 177 0.14 -2.42 12.52
C VAL A 177 1.48 -1.68 12.50
N MET A 178 2.48 -2.21 13.22
CA MET A 178 3.79 -1.57 13.37
C MET A 178 4.79 -2.16 12.36
N ILE A 179 5.24 -1.37 11.39
CA ILE A 179 6.17 -1.79 10.33
C ILE A 179 7.51 -1.08 10.50
N ASP A 180 8.60 -1.85 10.45
CA ASP A 180 9.97 -1.35 10.45
C ASP A 180 10.45 -0.96 9.05
N HIS A 181 11.55 -0.20 8.97
CA HIS A 181 12.13 0.21 7.70
C HIS A 181 12.53 -0.99 6.82
N ARG A 182 13.11 -2.03 7.40
CA ARG A 182 13.60 -3.23 6.71
C ARG A 182 12.48 -3.96 5.97
N ALA A 183 11.34 -4.16 6.61
CA ALA A 183 10.20 -4.86 6.04
C ALA A 183 9.64 -4.10 4.84
N ALA A 184 9.42 -2.79 4.99
CA ALA A 184 8.95 -1.95 3.90
C ALA A 184 9.97 -1.88 2.75
N MET A 185 11.24 -1.60 3.05
CA MET A 185 12.30 -1.51 2.05
C MET A 185 12.48 -2.82 1.27
N ASN A 186 12.36 -3.98 1.94
CA ASN A 186 12.47 -5.28 1.27
C ASN A 186 11.43 -5.44 0.17
N THR A 187 10.17 -5.07 0.47
CA THR A 187 9.07 -5.11 -0.50
C THR A 187 9.29 -4.09 -1.62
N LEU A 188 9.61 -2.83 -1.29
CA LEU A 188 9.72 -1.76 -2.29
C LEU A 188 10.86 -2.00 -3.28
N GLU A 189 12.03 -2.40 -2.78
CA GLU A 189 13.17 -2.73 -3.63
C GLU A 189 12.87 -3.93 -4.55
N ASP A 190 12.18 -4.97 -4.07
CA ASP A 190 11.79 -6.11 -4.92
C ASP A 190 10.90 -5.65 -6.08
N ILE A 191 9.83 -4.93 -5.77
CA ILE A 191 8.85 -4.48 -6.77
C ILE A 191 9.53 -3.55 -7.79
N ASN A 192 10.36 -2.62 -7.34
CA ASN A 192 11.08 -1.71 -8.22
C ASN A 192 12.04 -2.45 -9.17
N GLU A 193 12.87 -3.35 -8.63
CA GLU A 193 13.83 -4.13 -9.43
C GLU A 193 13.12 -5.07 -10.40
N ARG A 194 12.10 -5.79 -9.90
CA ARG A 194 11.36 -6.82 -10.66
C ARG A 194 10.62 -6.26 -11.85
N PHE A 195 10.02 -5.07 -11.71
CA PHE A 195 9.22 -4.44 -12.76
C PHE A 195 9.91 -3.21 -13.39
N GLY A 196 11.21 -3.06 -13.11
CA GLY A 196 12.10 -2.11 -13.78
C GLY A 196 11.72 -0.65 -13.59
N LEU A 197 11.26 -0.25 -12.39
CA LEU A 197 11.02 1.16 -12.08
C LEU A 197 12.34 1.94 -12.15
N ASN A 198 12.37 3.05 -12.89
CA ASN A 198 13.57 3.85 -13.12
C ASN A 198 13.26 5.35 -13.19
N ALA A 199 14.28 6.19 -13.30
CA ALA A 199 14.16 7.65 -13.25
C ALA A 199 13.26 8.29 -14.33
N GLN A 200 13.00 7.59 -15.45
CA GLN A 200 12.09 8.06 -16.49
C GLN A 200 10.61 7.84 -16.13
N ASP A 201 10.34 7.03 -15.11
CA ASP A 201 8.97 6.72 -14.73
C ASP A 201 8.27 7.85 -13.98
N ARG A 202 6.94 7.82 -14.08
CA ARG A 202 6.02 8.73 -13.42
C ARG A 202 4.92 7.89 -12.78
N VAL A 203 4.94 7.79 -11.46
CA VAL A 203 4.01 6.95 -10.68
C VAL A 203 2.78 7.78 -10.31
N PHE A 204 1.57 7.29 -10.61
CA PHE A 204 0.34 7.95 -10.19
C PHE A 204 -0.05 7.55 -8.75
N GLY A 205 0.11 8.49 -7.81
CA GLY A 205 -0.03 8.28 -6.36
C GLY A 205 -1.44 8.51 -5.83
N LEU A 206 -2.37 7.64 -6.20
CA LEU A 206 -3.79 7.78 -5.84
C LEU A 206 -4.13 7.25 -4.43
N SER A 207 -3.33 6.33 -3.88
CA SER A 207 -3.67 5.60 -2.66
C SER A 207 -3.78 6.53 -1.44
N SER A 208 -4.84 6.44 -0.64
CA SER A 208 -4.93 7.23 0.61
C SER A 208 -3.79 6.84 1.55
N LEU A 209 -3.19 7.83 2.22
CA LEU A 209 -2.06 7.62 3.13
C LEU A 209 -2.41 6.68 4.30
N SER A 210 -3.70 6.54 4.61
CA SER A 210 -4.20 5.62 5.64
C SER A 210 -4.25 4.14 5.19
N PHE A 211 -3.86 3.84 3.94
CA PHE A 211 -3.67 2.48 3.45
C PHE A 211 -2.21 2.22 3.13
N ASP A 212 -1.75 1.00 3.40
CA ASP A 212 -0.38 0.55 3.14
C ASP A 212 0.04 0.65 1.67
N LEU A 213 -0.89 0.57 0.72
CA LEU A 213 -0.61 0.84 -0.70
C LEU A 213 0.08 2.19 -0.94
N SER A 214 -0.22 3.20 -0.12
CA SER A 214 0.41 4.52 -0.22
C SER A 214 1.89 4.53 0.13
N VAL A 215 2.40 3.51 0.82
CA VAL A 215 3.83 3.38 1.14
C VAL A 215 4.63 3.21 -0.16
N TYR A 216 4.09 2.51 -1.15
CA TYR A 216 4.71 2.46 -2.48
C TYR A 216 4.74 3.85 -3.10
N ASP A 217 3.59 4.54 -3.14
CA ASP A 217 3.47 5.89 -3.70
C ASP A 217 4.42 6.90 -3.02
N ALA A 218 4.60 6.80 -1.70
CA ALA A 218 5.35 7.76 -0.90
C ALA A 218 6.87 7.54 -0.90
N PHE A 219 7.36 6.37 -1.28
CA PHE A 219 8.79 6.02 -1.15
C PHE A 219 9.40 5.41 -2.40
N ALA A 220 8.69 4.51 -3.10
CA ALA A 220 9.26 3.75 -4.21
C ALA A 220 9.80 4.60 -5.38
N PRO A 221 9.11 5.68 -5.83
CA PRO A 221 9.61 6.51 -6.92
C PRO A 221 10.96 7.18 -6.57
N PHE A 222 11.09 7.66 -5.33
CA PHE A 222 12.24 8.43 -4.87
C PHE A 222 13.48 7.57 -4.69
N MET A 223 13.34 6.25 -4.58
CA MET A 223 14.47 5.32 -4.50
C MET A 223 15.27 5.23 -5.82
N VAL A 224 14.62 5.52 -6.95
CA VAL A 224 15.19 5.33 -8.30
C VAL A 224 15.20 6.62 -9.13
N GLY A 225 14.82 7.75 -8.54
CA GLY A 225 14.78 9.04 -9.23
C GLY A 225 13.54 9.31 -10.09
N ALA A 226 12.50 8.49 -9.98
CA ALA A 226 11.22 8.69 -10.68
C ALA A 226 10.41 9.85 -10.07
N ALA A 227 9.34 10.29 -10.72
CA ALA A 227 8.45 11.31 -10.12
C ALA A 227 7.11 10.73 -9.67
N LEU A 228 6.53 11.35 -8.64
CA LEU A 228 5.18 11.06 -8.15
C LEU A 228 4.17 12.06 -8.72
N VAL A 229 3.13 11.57 -9.37
CA VAL A 229 2.03 12.38 -9.91
C VAL A 229 0.82 12.24 -8.99
N LEU A 230 0.32 13.35 -8.44
CA LEU A 230 -0.81 13.36 -7.52
C LEU A 230 -2.05 14.02 -8.15
N PRO A 231 -3.26 13.50 -7.91
CA PRO A 231 -4.49 14.22 -8.22
C PRO A 231 -4.70 15.40 -7.26
N GLU A 232 -5.75 16.17 -7.53
CA GLU A 232 -6.24 17.16 -6.55
C GLU A 232 -6.92 16.43 -5.38
N ALA A 233 -6.83 17.03 -4.19
CA ALA A 233 -7.59 16.59 -3.03
C ALA A 233 -9.09 16.54 -3.35
N GLY A 234 -9.77 15.47 -2.92
CA GLY A 234 -11.20 15.26 -3.16
C GLY A 234 -11.55 14.75 -4.57
N ARG A 235 -10.56 14.55 -5.45
CA ARG A 235 -10.72 13.98 -6.80
C ARG A 235 -10.20 12.54 -6.92
N GLU A 236 -10.09 11.84 -5.79
CA GLU A 236 -9.56 10.48 -5.73
C GLU A 236 -10.50 9.42 -6.33
N LYS A 237 -11.72 9.81 -6.75
CA LYS A 237 -12.75 9.00 -7.41
C LYS A 237 -13.35 9.70 -8.64
N ASP A 238 -12.50 10.41 -9.39
CA ASP A 238 -12.90 11.20 -10.56
C ASP A 238 -12.06 10.81 -11.80
N PRO A 239 -12.53 9.86 -12.65
CA PRO A 239 -11.75 9.36 -13.79
C PRO A 239 -11.51 10.42 -14.86
N ARG A 240 -12.36 11.46 -14.95
CA ARG A 240 -12.13 12.59 -15.85
C ARG A 240 -10.94 13.41 -15.37
N HIS A 241 -10.85 13.67 -14.06
CA HIS A 241 -9.70 14.32 -13.47
C HIS A 241 -8.42 13.51 -13.65
N TRP A 242 -8.48 12.19 -13.41
CA TRP A 242 -7.34 11.30 -13.59
C TRP A 242 -6.81 11.35 -15.01
N GLN A 243 -7.67 11.31 -16.03
CA GLN A 243 -7.27 11.45 -17.42
C GLN A 243 -6.43 12.71 -17.65
N THR A 244 -6.90 13.87 -17.17
CA THR A 244 -6.18 15.15 -17.31
C THR A 244 -4.83 15.12 -16.60
N VAL A 245 -4.79 14.64 -15.35
CA VAL A 245 -3.57 14.60 -14.55
C VAL A 245 -2.56 13.59 -15.09
N MET A 246 -3.01 12.40 -15.49
CA MET A 246 -2.16 11.37 -16.05
C MET A 246 -1.56 11.78 -17.39
N ALA A 247 -2.34 12.45 -18.24
CA ALA A 247 -1.85 12.98 -19.51
C ALA A 247 -0.81 14.09 -19.30
N HIS A 248 -1.07 15.02 -18.38
CA HIS A 248 -0.13 16.10 -18.06
C HIS A 248 1.16 15.59 -17.42
N GLY A 249 1.05 14.66 -16.46
CA GLY A 249 2.19 14.09 -15.74
C GLY A 249 2.87 12.93 -16.46
N HIS A 250 2.46 12.58 -17.69
CA HIS A 250 2.99 11.46 -18.48
C HIS A 250 3.10 10.15 -17.68
N VAL A 251 2.03 9.81 -16.95
CA VAL A 251 2.03 8.66 -16.02
C VAL A 251 2.42 7.37 -16.74
N SER A 252 3.40 6.66 -16.19
CA SER A 252 3.91 5.40 -16.73
C SER A 252 3.61 4.20 -15.85
N VAL A 253 3.39 4.42 -14.56
CA VAL A 253 3.12 3.37 -13.57
C VAL A 253 1.93 3.76 -12.72
N TRP A 254 1.01 2.83 -12.50
CA TRP A 254 -0.09 3.04 -11.56
C TRP A 254 -0.26 1.86 -10.62
N ASN A 255 -0.09 2.13 -9.33
CA ASN A 255 -0.49 1.27 -8.23
C ASN A 255 -1.93 1.58 -7.83
N ALA A 256 -2.84 0.61 -8.02
CA ALA A 256 -4.27 0.83 -7.85
C ALA A 256 -4.99 -0.38 -7.25
N VAL A 257 -6.11 -0.10 -6.60
CA VAL A 257 -7.11 -1.14 -6.36
C VAL A 257 -7.90 -1.42 -7.64
N PRO A 258 -8.32 -2.67 -7.91
CA PRO A 258 -9.01 -3.04 -9.15
C PRO A 258 -10.24 -2.18 -9.47
N ALA A 259 -11.00 -1.78 -8.44
CA ALA A 259 -12.19 -0.95 -8.60
C ALA A 259 -11.90 0.44 -9.21
N LEU A 260 -10.74 1.05 -8.91
CA LEU A 260 -10.37 2.35 -9.49
C LEU A 260 -9.95 2.19 -10.96
N MET A 261 -9.24 1.11 -11.28
CA MET A 261 -8.88 0.81 -12.66
C MET A 261 -10.13 0.50 -13.50
N GLN A 262 -11.09 -0.26 -12.94
CA GLN A 262 -12.38 -0.51 -13.58
C GLN A 262 -13.15 0.79 -13.82
N MET A 263 -13.16 1.71 -12.84
CA MET A 263 -13.79 3.03 -13.00
C MET A 263 -13.17 3.81 -14.18
N LEU A 264 -11.84 3.75 -14.36
CA LEU A 264 -11.19 4.36 -15.52
C LEU A 264 -11.60 3.66 -16.83
N CYS A 265 -11.59 2.32 -16.87
CA CYS A 265 -12.02 1.56 -18.05
C CYS A 265 -13.46 1.86 -18.45
N GLU A 266 -14.38 1.98 -17.47
CA GLU A 266 -15.79 2.28 -17.69
C GLU A 266 -16.00 3.70 -18.23
N TYR A 267 -15.24 4.67 -17.75
CA TYR A 267 -15.27 6.04 -18.27
C TYR A 267 -14.91 6.10 -19.76
N HIS A 268 -14.06 5.20 -20.26
CA HIS A 268 -13.69 5.09 -21.68
C HIS A 268 -14.56 4.13 -22.50
N SER A 269 -15.77 3.78 -22.05
CA SER A 269 -16.63 2.79 -22.74
C SER A 269 -17.11 3.19 -24.14
N GLY A 270 -16.86 4.42 -24.60
CA GLY A 270 -17.29 4.93 -25.91
C GLY A 270 -16.18 5.35 -26.87
N ASP A 271 -15.00 5.73 -26.36
CA ASP A 271 -13.85 6.19 -27.16
C ASP A 271 -12.56 5.56 -26.60
N ARG A 272 -11.73 4.99 -27.48
CA ARG A 272 -10.36 4.58 -27.11
C ARG A 272 -9.54 5.84 -26.86
N MET A 273 -9.29 6.15 -25.59
CA MET A 273 -8.25 7.11 -25.23
C MET A 273 -6.97 6.32 -24.95
N SER A 274 -5.95 6.55 -25.77
CA SER A 274 -4.66 5.88 -25.57
C SER A 274 -3.94 6.52 -24.37
N TYR A 275 -3.48 5.69 -23.43
CA TYR A 275 -2.53 6.04 -22.38
C TYR A 275 -1.16 5.45 -22.74
N PRO A 276 -0.49 5.96 -23.80
CA PRO A 276 0.67 5.29 -24.40
C PRO A 276 1.87 5.21 -23.47
N THR A 277 1.93 6.07 -22.44
CA THR A 277 3.00 6.07 -21.45
C THR A 277 2.77 5.04 -20.34
N LEU A 278 1.51 4.67 -20.06
CA LEU A 278 1.14 3.76 -18.97
C LEU A 278 1.59 2.34 -19.33
N ARG A 279 2.80 1.98 -18.90
CA ARG A 279 3.46 0.70 -19.20
C ARG A 279 3.22 -0.36 -18.14
N LEU A 280 2.87 0.03 -16.90
CA LEU A 280 2.77 -0.88 -15.78
C LEU A 280 1.57 -0.54 -14.88
N ALA A 281 0.69 -1.51 -14.69
CA ALA A 281 -0.38 -1.47 -13.69
C ALA A 281 -0.14 -2.51 -12.61
N LEU A 282 -0.04 -2.05 -11.36
CA LEU A 282 0.05 -2.89 -10.18
C LEU A 282 -1.32 -2.92 -9.51
N LEU A 283 -2.00 -4.08 -9.57
CA LEU A 283 -3.36 -4.26 -9.07
C LEU A 283 -3.37 -5.06 -7.77
N SER A 284 -3.89 -4.47 -6.70
CA SER A 284 -3.90 -5.13 -5.39
C SER A 284 -4.98 -4.61 -4.46
N GLY A 285 -5.06 -5.16 -3.24
CA GLY A 285 -6.00 -4.69 -2.23
C GLY A 285 -7.42 -5.25 -2.38
N ASP A 286 -7.83 -5.75 -3.54
CA ASP A 286 -9.14 -6.42 -3.73
C ASP A 286 -9.09 -7.49 -4.83
N TRP A 287 -10.20 -8.18 -5.03
CA TRP A 287 -10.40 -9.12 -6.13
C TRP A 287 -10.24 -8.45 -7.50
N ILE A 288 -9.53 -9.12 -8.41
CA ILE A 288 -9.36 -8.69 -9.80
C ILE A 288 -10.37 -9.45 -10.68
N PRO A 289 -11.38 -8.78 -11.28
CA PRO A 289 -12.27 -9.42 -12.24
C PRO A 289 -11.50 -9.99 -13.43
N LEU A 290 -11.84 -11.20 -13.87
CA LEU A 290 -11.19 -11.87 -15.00
C LEU A 290 -11.25 -11.06 -16.31
N THR A 291 -12.28 -10.22 -16.46
CA THR A 291 -12.47 -9.35 -17.63
C THR A 291 -11.64 -8.06 -17.57
N LEU A 292 -11.17 -7.66 -16.38
CA LEU A 292 -10.51 -6.36 -16.20
C LEU A 292 -9.17 -6.27 -16.95
N PRO A 293 -8.27 -7.27 -16.95
CA PRO A 293 -7.02 -7.20 -17.69
C PRO A 293 -7.21 -6.96 -19.19
N GLU A 294 -8.17 -7.64 -19.81
CA GLU A 294 -8.50 -7.44 -21.23
C GLU A 294 -9.05 -6.03 -21.48
N GLN A 295 -10.00 -5.57 -20.66
CA GLN A 295 -10.54 -4.21 -20.74
C GLN A 295 -9.46 -3.14 -20.59
N MET A 296 -8.48 -3.34 -19.72
CA MET A 296 -7.35 -2.43 -19.55
C MET A 296 -6.49 -2.36 -20.81
N ARG A 297 -6.18 -3.51 -21.43
CA ARG A 297 -5.40 -3.54 -22.67
C ARG A 297 -6.15 -2.90 -23.84
N GLU A 298 -7.43 -3.22 -23.99
CA GLU A 298 -8.25 -2.69 -25.07
C GLU A 298 -8.45 -1.17 -24.99
N ARG A 299 -8.65 -0.65 -23.77
CA ARG A 299 -9.12 0.72 -23.53
C ARG A 299 -8.05 1.69 -23.07
N LEU A 300 -6.98 1.21 -22.42
CA LEU A 300 -5.94 2.07 -21.86
C LEU A 300 -4.64 1.94 -22.64
N ASN A 301 -4.03 0.75 -22.63
CA ASN A 301 -2.80 0.47 -23.38
C ASN A 301 -2.60 -1.04 -23.59
N GLU A 302 -2.51 -1.46 -24.85
CA GLU A 302 -2.40 -2.87 -25.27
C GLU A 302 -1.11 -3.54 -24.79
N THR A 303 -0.01 -2.79 -24.71
CA THR A 303 1.33 -3.30 -24.36
C THR A 303 1.66 -3.17 -22.88
N MET A 304 0.70 -2.75 -22.05
CA MET A 304 0.90 -2.58 -20.61
C MET A 304 1.06 -3.93 -19.90
N ASP A 305 2.06 -4.00 -19.03
CA ASP A 305 2.19 -5.07 -18.05
C ASP A 305 1.17 -4.89 -16.93
N ILE A 306 0.42 -5.96 -16.64
CA ILE A 306 -0.59 -5.98 -15.58
C ILE A 306 -0.16 -7.00 -14.54
N ILE A 307 0.11 -6.54 -13.33
CA ILE A 307 0.61 -7.39 -12.26
C ILE A 307 -0.45 -7.46 -11.16
N SER A 308 -0.86 -8.67 -10.80
CA SER A 308 -1.58 -8.89 -9.55
C SER A 308 -0.57 -8.90 -8.41
N LEU A 309 -0.83 -8.11 -7.37
CA LEU A 309 -0.10 -8.17 -6.11
C LEU A 309 -1.07 -8.48 -4.98
N GLY A 310 -0.58 -9.21 -3.98
CA GLY A 310 -1.37 -9.62 -2.83
C GLY A 310 -0.54 -9.60 -1.57
N GLY A 311 -1.19 -9.41 -0.43
CA GLY A 311 -0.54 -9.41 0.88
C GLY A 311 -1.50 -8.93 1.96
N ALA A 312 -0.92 -8.63 3.11
CA ALA A 312 -1.59 -8.04 4.25
C ALA A 312 -0.77 -6.87 4.78
N THR A 313 -1.43 -5.92 5.45
CA THR A 313 -0.76 -4.80 6.12
C THR A 313 0.30 -5.28 7.10
N GLU A 314 0.03 -6.41 7.76
CA GLU A 314 0.95 -7.12 8.65
C GLU A 314 2.22 -7.69 7.98
N CYS A 315 2.31 -7.63 6.66
CA CYS A 315 3.41 -8.18 5.86
C CYS A 315 4.02 -7.15 4.89
N ALA A 316 3.97 -5.86 5.26
CA ALA A 316 4.55 -4.75 4.51
C ALA A 316 4.07 -4.66 3.05
N ILE A 317 2.79 -4.29 2.89
CA ILE A 317 2.09 -3.99 1.61
C ILE A 317 1.75 -5.24 0.81
N TRP A 318 2.76 -5.92 0.27
CA TRP A 318 2.61 -7.08 -0.61
C TRP A 318 3.57 -8.19 -0.19
N SER A 319 3.18 -9.43 -0.48
CA SER A 319 3.97 -10.63 -0.21
C SER A 319 3.88 -11.66 -1.32
N VAL A 320 2.92 -11.52 -2.24
CA VAL A 320 2.83 -12.33 -3.46
C VAL A 320 2.66 -11.46 -4.70
N TYR A 321 3.07 -12.01 -5.84
CA TYR A 321 2.82 -11.41 -7.13
C TYR A 321 2.48 -12.46 -8.20
N TYR A 322 1.70 -12.04 -9.19
CA TYR A 322 1.41 -12.80 -10.41
C TYR A 322 1.36 -11.87 -11.64
N PRO A 323 2.27 -12.01 -12.62
CA PRO A 323 2.16 -11.32 -13.89
C PRO A 323 0.97 -11.86 -14.70
N ILE A 324 0.01 -11.00 -15.00
CA ILE A 324 -1.19 -11.38 -15.73
C ILE A 324 -0.90 -11.28 -17.24
N GLY A 325 -0.78 -12.43 -17.90
CA GLY A 325 -0.74 -12.54 -19.35
C GLY A 325 -2.15 -12.63 -19.95
N GLU A 326 -2.38 -13.65 -20.78
CA GLU A 326 -3.71 -14.02 -21.24
C GLU A 326 -4.50 -14.68 -20.10
N VAL A 327 -5.77 -14.28 -19.95
CA VAL A 327 -6.67 -14.88 -18.96
C VAL A 327 -7.36 -16.06 -19.62
N GLU A 328 -7.16 -17.27 -19.09
CA GLU A 328 -7.81 -18.46 -19.64
C GLU A 328 -9.29 -18.49 -19.28
N SER A 329 -10.12 -18.95 -20.22
CA SER A 329 -11.58 -19.10 -20.01
C SER A 329 -11.96 -20.10 -18.92
N THR A 330 -11.03 -20.96 -18.50
CA THR A 330 -11.20 -21.96 -17.44
C THR A 330 -10.93 -21.39 -16.05
N TRP A 331 -10.30 -20.22 -15.94
CA TRP A 331 -9.98 -19.63 -14.65
C TRP A 331 -11.23 -19.16 -13.93
N THR A 332 -11.29 -19.42 -12.63
CA THR A 332 -12.33 -18.88 -11.75
C THR A 332 -11.88 -17.61 -11.03
N SER A 333 -10.57 -17.34 -11.04
CA SER A 333 -9.92 -16.21 -10.37
C SER A 333 -8.56 -15.94 -11.02
N ILE A 334 -8.06 -14.71 -10.90
CA ILE A 334 -6.65 -14.45 -11.17
C ILE A 334 -5.80 -15.21 -10.13
N PRO A 335 -4.76 -15.96 -10.52
CA PRO A 335 -3.86 -16.63 -9.58
C PRO A 335 -3.25 -15.65 -8.58
N TYR A 336 -3.06 -16.10 -7.34
CA TYR A 336 -2.46 -15.27 -6.28
C TYR A 336 -0.94 -15.14 -6.49
N GLY A 337 -0.32 -16.19 -7.04
CA GLY A 337 1.03 -16.17 -7.58
C GLY A 337 2.08 -16.73 -6.62
N ARG A 338 3.26 -16.11 -6.57
CA ARG A 338 4.43 -16.60 -5.82
C ARG A 338 4.91 -15.55 -4.83
N GLY A 339 5.61 -16.00 -3.79
CA GLY A 339 6.20 -15.14 -2.77
C GLY A 339 7.19 -14.11 -3.34
N LEU A 340 7.19 -12.91 -2.76
CA LEU A 340 8.23 -11.90 -2.98
C LEU A 340 9.57 -12.33 -2.35
N ARG A 341 10.64 -11.62 -2.71
CA ARG A 341 11.98 -11.91 -2.18
C ARG A 341 11.99 -11.78 -0.66
N ASN A 342 12.68 -12.71 0.00
CA ASN A 342 12.76 -12.82 1.45
C ASN A 342 11.40 -12.95 2.18
N GLN A 343 10.31 -13.22 1.46
CA GLN A 343 8.95 -13.34 2.00
C GLN A 343 8.34 -14.67 1.53
N PRO A 344 8.71 -15.79 2.19
CA PRO A 344 8.08 -17.06 1.92
C PRO A 344 6.57 -17.01 2.14
N VAL A 345 5.84 -17.74 1.30
CA VAL A 345 4.39 -17.90 1.41
C VAL A 345 4.08 -19.39 1.50
N TYR A 346 3.46 -19.74 2.62
CA TYR A 346 3.16 -21.10 3.01
C TYR A 346 1.67 -21.39 2.87
N VAL A 347 1.30 -22.61 2.49
CA VAL A 347 -0.03 -23.16 2.73
C VAL A 347 0.12 -24.21 3.82
N LEU A 348 -0.40 -23.92 5.01
CA LEU A 348 -0.18 -24.72 6.21
C LEU A 348 -1.47 -25.40 6.70
N ASN A 349 -1.33 -26.59 7.28
CA ASN A 349 -2.39 -27.27 8.01
C ASN A 349 -2.54 -26.71 9.45
N ALA A 350 -3.46 -27.26 10.24
CA ALA A 350 -3.71 -26.82 11.61
C ALA A 350 -2.53 -27.05 12.58
N GLN A 351 -1.57 -27.90 12.19
CA GLN A 351 -0.34 -28.20 12.93
C GLN A 351 0.86 -27.34 12.44
N LEU A 352 0.62 -26.37 11.55
CA LEU A 352 1.65 -25.51 10.93
C LEU A 352 2.67 -26.27 10.06
N GLU A 353 2.25 -27.43 9.53
CA GLU A 353 2.99 -28.21 8.55
C GLU A 353 2.51 -27.87 7.13
N GLU A 354 3.40 -27.95 6.14
CA GLU A 354 3.07 -27.60 4.76
C GLU A 354 2.13 -28.61 4.12
N CYS A 355 1.06 -28.10 3.51
CA CYS A 355 0.12 -28.91 2.74
C CYS A 355 0.74 -29.37 1.42
N PRO A 356 0.49 -30.63 0.98
CA PRO A 356 0.87 -31.07 -0.35
C PRO A 356 0.18 -30.28 -1.46
N VAL A 357 0.71 -30.38 -2.69
CA VAL A 357 0.09 -29.78 -3.89
C VAL A 357 -1.40 -30.15 -4.00
N GLY A 358 -2.24 -29.15 -4.25
CA GLY A 358 -3.68 -29.30 -4.42
C GLY A 358 -4.48 -29.44 -3.12
N VAL A 359 -3.82 -29.66 -1.98
CA VAL A 359 -4.46 -29.76 -0.66
C VAL A 359 -4.65 -28.35 -0.09
N GLU A 360 -5.84 -28.10 0.43
CA GLU A 360 -6.18 -26.83 1.03
C GLU A 360 -5.54 -26.66 2.41
N GLY A 361 -5.10 -25.43 2.71
CA GLY A 361 -4.67 -25.00 4.04
C GLY A 361 -4.82 -23.50 4.23
N GLU A 362 -4.30 -23.00 5.35
CA GLU A 362 -4.22 -21.57 5.64
C GLU A 362 -2.98 -20.96 4.97
N ILE A 363 -3.16 -19.83 4.28
CA ILE A 363 -2.05 -19.06 3.74
C ILE A 363 -1.35 -18.35 4.90
N CYS A 364 -0.05 -18.57 5.04
CA CYS A 364 0.80 -17.91 6.03
C CYS A 364 1.99 -17.27 5.33
N ILE A 365 2.48 -16.16 5.86
CA ILE A 365 3.61 -15.40 5.29
C ILE A 365 4.74 -15.39 6.30
N GLY A 366 5.99 -15.60 5.87
CA GLY A 366 7.17 -15.54 6.72
C GLY A 366 8.18 -14.48 6.28
N GLY A 367 9.35 -14.52 6.91
CA GLY A 367 10.52 -13.76 6.48
C GLY A 367 10.48 -12.24 6.75
N MET A 368 11.15 -11.48 5.88
CA MET A 368 11.55 -10.11 6.19
C MET A 368 10.42 -9.08 6.15
N GLY A 369 9.30 -9.37 5.50
CA GLY A 369 8.14 -8.47 5.38
C GLY A 369 7.28 -8.36 6.62
N LEU A 370 7.49 -9.22 7.63
CA LEU A 370 6.62 -9.27 8.79
C LEU A 370 6.68 -7.99 9.63
N ALA A 371 5.51 -7.52 10.04
CA ALA A 371 5.37 -6.48 11.05
C ALA A 371 6.00 -6.89 12.38
N GLN A 372 6.39 -5.89 13.17
CA GLN A 372 6.80 -6.14 14.56
C GLN A 372 5.62 -6.68 15.37
N GLY A 373 4.41 -6.18 15.10
CA GLY A 373 3.17 -6.66 15.72
C GLY A 373 2.08 -5.61 15.68
N TYR A 374 1.12 -5.75 16.58
CA TYR A 374 0.07 -4.75 16.81
C TYR A 374 0.43 -3.85 17.99
N LEU A 375 0.27 -2.54 17.80
CA LEU A 375 0.51 -1.52 18.82
C LEU A 375 -0.37 -1.79 20.04
N ASN A 376 0.27 -1.90 21.21
CA ASN A 376 -0.39 -2.08 22.50
C ASN A 376 -1.32 -3.32 22.59
N ASP A 377 -1.07 -4.35 21.77
CA ASP A 377 -1.89 -5.56 21.72
C ASP A 377 -1.01 -6.82 21.58
N ALA A 378 -0.33 -7.17 22.67
CA ALA A 378 0.60 -8.30 22.74
C ALA A 378 -0.11 -9.65 22.57
N GLU A 379 -1.33 -9.79 23.09
CA GLU A 379 -2.13 -11.02 22.98
C GLU A 379 -2.48 -11.31 21.52
N LYS A 380 -3.01 -10.32 20.80
CA LYS A 380 -3.31 -10.48 19.38
C LYS A 380 -2.05 -10.64 18.54
N THR A 381 -0.97 -9.97 18.92
CA THR A 381 0.33 -10.15 18.27
C THR A 381 0.79 -11.61 18.39
N ALA A 382 0.73 -12.21 19.57
CA ALA A 382 1.10 -13.61 19.77
C ALA A 382 0.15 -14.59 19.05
N ALA A 383 -1.14 -14.24 18.93
CA ALA A 383 -2.13 -15.07 18.23
C ALA A 383 -1.97 -15.03 16.70
N SER A 384 -1.57 -13.90 16.13
CA SER A 384 -1.43 -13.69 14.68
C SER A 384 -0.03 -13.96 14.15
N PHE A 385 1.02 -13.68 14.95
CA PHE A 385 2.41 -13.88 14.59
C PHE A 385 3.00 -15.02 15.42
N VAL A 386 2.97 -16.23 14.86
CA VAL A 386 3.35 -17.47 15.56
C VAL A 386 4.72 -17.97 15.10
N TRP A 387 5.35 -18.81 15.91
CA TRP A 387 6.61 -19.46 15.57
C TRP A 387 6.34 -20.90 15.12
N ARG A 388 6.92 -21.30 13.98
CA ARG A 388 6.90 -22.69 13.53
C ARG A 388 7.96 -23.48 14.31
N GLU A 389 7.55 -24.43 15.14
CA GLU A 389 8.48 -25.19 15.99
C GLU A 389 9.57 -25.91 15.20
N ALA A 390 9.22 -26.50 14.05
CA ALA A 390 10.15 -27.29 13.24
C ALA A 390 11.28 -26.45 12.61
N SER A 391 11.01 -25.19 12.22
CA SER A 391 11.98 -24.32 11.56
C SER A 391 12.51 -23.20 12.46
N GLY A 392 11.85 -22.91 13.58
CA GLY A 392 12.11 -21.72 14.39
C GLY A 392 11.77 -20.41 13.67
N GLU A 393 10.96 -20.45 12.61
CA GLU A 393 10.61 -19.27 11.81
C GLU A 393 9.35 -18.60 12.34
N ARG A 394 9.37 -17.27 12.44
CA ARG A 394 8.18 -16.47 12.72
C ARG A 394 7.35 -16.32 11.45
N ILE A 395 6.05 -16.57 11.54
CA ILE A 395 5.09 -16.43 10.45
C ILE A 395 3.89 -15.59 10.89
N TYR A 396 3.24 -14.92 9.94
CA TYR A 396 1.94 -14.30 10.09
C TYR A 396 0.85 -15.16 9.47
N ARG A 397 -0.19 -15.43 10.25
CA ARG A 397 -1.39 -16.17 9.82
C ARG A 397 -2.39 -15.20 9.19
N THR A 398 -2.62 -15.28 7.89
CA THR A 398 -3.42 -14.27 7.18
C THR A 398 -4.93 -14.44 7.38
N GLY A 399 -5.35 -15.63 7.83
CA GLY A 399 -6.75 -16.04 7.84
C GLY A 399 -7.31 -16.36 6.45
N ASP A 400 -6.48 -16.36 5.41
CA ASP A 400 -6.87 -16.72 4.05
C ASP A 400 -6.69 -18.23 3.81
N ARG A 401 -7.54 -18.80 2.97
CA ARG A 401 -7.47 -20.19 2.52
C ARG A 401 -6.80 -20.25 1.16
N GLY A 402 -5.96 -21.25 0.97
CA GLY A 402 -5.29 -21.46 -0.30
C GLY A 402 -4.83 -22.88 -0.51
N ARG A 403 -4.25 -23.12 -1.69
CA ARG A 403 -3.56 -24.37 -2.03
C ARG A 403 -2.45 -24.10 -3.02
N TYR A 404 -1.45 -24.98 -3.05
CA TYR A 404 -0.44 -24.94 -4.08
C TYR A 404 -0.95 -25.52 -5.40
N PHE A 405 -0.58 -24.88 -6.50
CA PHE A 405 -0.56 -25.47 -7.83
C PHE A 405 0.71 -26.31 -8.01
N ALA A 406 0.72 -27.17 -9.04
CA ALA A 406 1.82 -28.10 -9.29
C ALA A 406 3.16 -27.40 -9.58
N ASP A 407 3.11 -26.15 -10.04
CA ASP A 407 4.28 -25.34 -10.31
C ASP A 407 4.75 -24.52 -9.09
N GLY A 408 4.07 -24.64 -7.94
CA GLY A 408 4.39 -23.93 -6.69
C GLY A 408 3.70 -22.57 -6.55
N GLN A 409 2.86 -22.15 -7.48
CA GLN A 409 2.03 -20.96 -7.28
C GLN A 409 0.94 -21.21 -6.23
N VAL A 410 0.50 -20.15 -5.55
CA VAL A 410 -0.59 -20.20 -4.58
C VAL A 410 -1.89 -19.79 -5.25
N ALA A 411 -2.95 -20.57 -5.02
CA ALA A 411 -4.32 -20.21 -5.32
C ALA A 411 -4.97 -19.63 -4.06
N PHE A 412 -5.71 -18.53 -4.21
CA PHE A 412 -6.55 -17.98 -3.15
C PHE A 412 -7.97 -18.56 -3.24
N LEU A 413 -8.49 -19.11 -2.15
CA LEU A 413 -9.77 -19.80 -2.08
C LEU A 413 -10.82 -19.07 -1.22
N GLY A 414 -10.48 -17.91 -0.67
CA GLY A 414 -11.35 -17.13 0.21
C GLY A 414 -10.77 -17.00 1.62
N ARG A 415 -11.60 -16.59 2.58
CA ARG A 415 -11.21 -16.37 3.97
C ARG A 415 -11.82 -17.40 4.91
N ASN A 416 -11.10 -17.72 5.99
CA ASN A 416 -11.58 -18.54 7.11
C ASN A 416 -12.50 -17.73 8.04
N ASP A 417 -12.47 -16.41 7.97
CA ASP A 417 -13.20 -15.51 8.85
C ASP A 417 -14.26 -14.67 8.11
N THR A 418 -15.02 -13.86 8.85
CA THR A 418 -16.07 -12.99 8.29
C THR A 418 -15.53 -11.70 7.65
N GLN A 419 -14.21 -11.55 7.53
CA GLN A 419 -13.62 -10.38 6.90
C GLN A 419 -13.83 -10.46 5.39
N VAL A 420 -14.32 -9.38 4.79
CA VAL A 420 -14.52 -9.20 3.34
C VAL A 420 -13.80 -7.92 2.93
N LYS A 421 -13.30 -7.88 1.70
CA LYS A 421 -12.79 -6.62 1.12
C LYS A 421 -13.90 -6.01 0.27
N VAL A 422 -14.19 -4.73 0.50
CA VAL A 422 -15.16 -3.97 -0.30
C VAL A 422 -14.46 -2.72 -0.81
N ASN A 423 -14.22 -2.64 -2.12
CA ASN A 423 -13.48 -1.55 -2.75
C ASN A 423 -12.06 -1.38 -2.19
N GLY A 424 -11.38 -2.48 -1.90
CA GLY A 424 -10.04 -2.50 -1.31
C GLY A 424 -10.01 -2.23 0.21
N LEU A 425 -11.14 -1.97 0.85
CA LEU A 425 -11.23 -1.72 2.29
C LEU A 425 -11.57 -3.00 3.05
N PRO A 426 -10.83 -3.37 4.11
CA PRO A 426 -11.19 -4.48 4.96
C PRO A 426 -12.46 -4.14 5.78
N TYR A 427 -13.54 -4.86 5.51
CA TYR A 427 -14.80 -4.80 6.25
C TYR A 427 -15.08 -6.17 6.88
N ARG A 428 -15.91 -6.26 7.91
CA ARG A 428 -16.34 -7.55 8.47
C ARG A 428 -17.86 -7.57 8.57
N THR A 429 -18.51 -8.58 7.98
CA THR A 429 -19.98 -8.69 8.00
C THR A 429 -20.45 -9.27 9.34
N GLY A 430 -21.51 -8.69 9.91
CA GLY A 430 -22.23 -9.30 11.03
C GLY A 430 -22.91 -10.59 10.57
N GLY A 431 -22.82 -11.65 11.38
CA GLY A 431 -23.18 -13.03 11.06
C GLY A 431 -24.38 -13.27 10.12
N ASN A 432 -24.20 -14.30 9.27
CA ASN A 432 -25.17 -14.95 8.37
C ASN A 432 -25.68 -14.15 7.15
N ARG A 433 -24.82 -14.07 6.13
CA ARG A 433 -25.10 -14.54 4.75
C ARG A 433 -23.85 -14.36 3.89
N ALA A 434 -23.41 -15.44 3.24
CA ALA A 434 -22.45 -15.36 2.15
C ALA A 434 -23.04 -14.45 1.05
N LEU A 435 -22.46 -13.29 0.84
CA LEU A 435 -22.80 -12.42 -0.28
C LEU A 435 -21.89 -12.77 -1.45
N HIS A 436 -22.37 -13.70 -2.29
CA HIS A 436 -22.15 -13.58 -3.72
C HIS A 436 -22.85 -12.29 -4.17
N CYS A 437 -22.09 -11.23 -4.43
CA CYS A 437 -22.64 -10.06 -5.09
C CYS A 437 -21.97 -9.90 -6.45
N ALA A 438 -22.45 -10.70 -7.40
CA ALA A 438 -22.37 -10.40 -8.82
C ALA A 438 -23.79 -10.53 -9.40
N THR A 439 -24.18 -9.50 -10.15
CA THR A 439 -25.29 -9.44 -11.12
C THR A 439 -26.74 -9.52 -10.63
N SER A 440 -27.42 -8.36 -10.67
CA SER A 440 -28.78 -8.29 -11.24
C SER A 440 -29.04 -6.90 -11.81
N ARG A 441 -28.76 -6.73 -13.12
CA ARG A 441 -29.52 -5.78 -13.96
C ARG A 441 -30.73 -6.54 -14.51
N CYS A 442 -31.93 -6.12 -14.12
CA CYS A 442 -33.14 -6.19 -14.96
C CYS A 442 -33.67 -4.75 -14.93
N GLY A 443 -33.71 -3.99 -16.03
CA GLY A 443 -34.38 -4.36 -17.28
C GLY A 443 -35.85 -3.96 -17.17
N ALA A 444 -36.13 -2.66 -17.17
CA ALA A 444 -37.49 -2.15 -17.22
C ALA A 444 -37.83 -1.80 -18.68
N VAL A 445 -38.65 -2.65 -19.32
CA VAL A 445 -39.34 -2.34 -20.58
C VAL A 445 -40.81 -2.74 -20.44
N SER A 446 -41.66 -1.70 -20.43
CA SER A 446 -43.02 -1.54 -20.98
C SER A 446 -44.23 -2.39 -20.52
N GLY A 447 -45.35 -1.66 -20.40
CA GLY A 447 -46.75 -2.13 -20.48
C GLY A 447 -47.40 -2.25 -19.10
N GLY A 448 -48.45 -1.56 -18.70
CA GLY A 448 -49.56 -0.96 -19.44
C GLY A 448 -50.86 -1.50 -18.83
N GLY A 449 -51.70 -0.62 -18.26
CA GLY A 449 -53.15 -0.83 -18.21
C GLY A 449 -53.80 -1.28 -16.89
N SER A 450 -54.83 -0.51 -16.53
CA SER A 450 -56.05 -0.82 -15.76
C SER A 450 -55.98 -0.86 -14.23
N GLY A 451 -56.75 0.06 -13.63
CA GLY A 451 -57.04 0.17 -12.20
C GLY A 451 -57.16 1.62 -11.77
#